data_AF-A0A427YAF0-F1
#
_entry.id   AF-A0A427YAF0-F1
#
_cell.length_a   1.000
_cell.length_b   1.000
_cell.length_c   1.000
_cell.angle_alpha   90.00
_cell.angle_beta   90.00
_cell.angle_gamma   90.00
#
_symmetry.space_group_name_H-M   'P 1'
#
loop_
_entity.id
_entity.type
_entity.pdbx_description
1 polymer ?
#
loop_
_entity_poly.entity_id
_entity_poly.type
_entity_poly.pdbx_seq_one_letter_code
_entity_poly.pdbx_strand_id
1 'polypeptide(L)'
;MPLPILDSPLLTLPVLDTLLARTTDPVQRVQLLGARVHVLAKDVPVRHATGAPSASAAPESALATTALNANTDAVCITTQVNASSTGAAEAPLPAHTPAPRHAPRIPSDPTPILAARLALADAHLLLPIPDQHAAEAEALGVEGECKKLSKAAKRWTGIEAAADGSAEATAWVSQLPALRVRALRVLVAVEEGLGRPARAERWGSLADELEGK
;
A
#
# COMPACT_ATOMS: atom_id res chain seq x y z
N MET A 1 -23.79 -15.58 6.16
CA MET A 1 -25.00 -16.02 5.43
C MET A 1 -24.81 -15.64 3.97
N PRO A 2 -24.46 -16.58 3.08
CA PRO A 2 -24.34 -16.29 1.66
C PRO A 2 -25.68 -15.83 1.09
N LEU A 3 -25.66 -14.83 0.20
CA LEU A 3 -26.87 -14.29 -0.41
C LEU A 3 -27.49 -15.35 -1.35
N PRO A 4 -28.80 -15.64 -1.25
CA PRO A 4 -29.47 -16.72 -2.02
C PRO A 4 -29.51 -16.48 -3.54
N ILE A 5 -29.01 -15.35 -4.03
CA ILE A 5 -28.95 -15.00 -5.46
C ILE A 5 -27.76 -15.68 -6.17
N LEU A 6 -26.76 -16.17 -5.41
CA LEU A 6 -25.50 -16.68 -5.96
C LEU A 6 -25.57 -18.11 -6.54
N ASP A 7 -26.71 -18.79 -6.40
CA ASP A 7 -26.92 -20.13 -6.99
C ASP A 7 -27.78 -20.09 -8.26
N SER A 8 -28.04 -18.90 -8.82
CA SER A 8 -28.75 -18.78 -10.09
C SER A 8 -27.90 -19.28 -11.25
N PRO A 9 -28.35 -20.28 -12.04
CA PRO A 9 -27.63 -20.80 -13.20
C PRO A 9 -27.50 -19.78 -14.36
N LEU A 10 -28.14 -18.60 -14.22
CA LEU A 10 -28.12 -17.54 -15.23
C LEU A 10 -26.91 -16.60 -15.08
N LEU A 11 -26.19 -16.66 -13.96
CA LEU A 11 -25.01 -15.82 -13.70
C LEU A 11 -23.75 -16.47 -14.29
N THR A 12 -23.58 -16.36 -15.60
CA THR A 12 -22.33 -16.75 -16.28
C THR A 12 -21.27 -15.63 -16.18
N LEU A 13 -19.98 -15.99 -16.26
CA LEU A 13 -18.86 -15.03 -16.23
C LEU A 13 -19.02 -13.85 -17.22
N PRO A 14 -19.45 -14.05 -18.47
CA PRO A 14 -19.65 -12.94 -19.42
C PRO A 14 -20.73 -11.95 -18.97
N VAL A 15 -21.80 -12.44 -18.32
CA VAL A 15 -22.87 -11.58 -17.79
C VAL A 15 -22.34 -10.76 -16.61
N LEU A 16 -21.56 -11.36 -15.71
CA LEU A 16 -20.92 -10.67 -14.60
C LEU A 16 -19.96 -9.58 -15.07
N ASP A 17 -19.14 -9.86 -16.09
CA ASP A 17 -18.21 -8.87 -16.66
C ASP A 17 -18.98 -7.70 -17.31
N THR A 18 -20.09 -7.97 -18.00
CA THR A 18 -20.97 -6.94 -18.58
C THR A 18 -21.63 -6.07 -17.51
N LEU A 19 -22.09 -6.67 -16.41
CA LEU A 19 -22.68 -5.94 -15.29
C LEU A 19 -21.65 -5.09 -14.55
N LEU A 20 -20.43 -5.61 -14.33
CA LEU A 20 -19.32 -4.87 -13.71
C LEU A 20 -18.87 -3.67 -14.55
N ALA A 21 -18.92 -3.78 -15.88
CA ALA A 21 -18.62 -2.67 -16.78
C ALA A 21 -19.67 -1.56 -16.73
N ARG A 22 -20.94 -1.90 -16.45
CA ARG A 22 -22.07 -0.95 -16.42
C ARG A 22 -22.37 -0.36 -15.05
N THR A 23 -21.94 -1.01 -13.97
CA THR A 23 -22.26 -0.57 -12.60
C THR A 23 -21.38 0.61 -12.18
N THR A 24 -22.04 1.69 -11.72
CA THR A 24 -21.42 2.87 -11.11
C THR A 24 -21.53 2.87 -9.59
N ASP A 25 -22.47 2.11 -9.03
CA ASP A 25 -22.66 1.99 -7.59
C ASP A 25 -21.56 1.11 -6.96
N PRO A 26 -20.75 1.64 -6.02
CA PRO A 26 -19.69 0.87 -5.37
C PRO A 26 -20.21 -0.34 -4.61
N VAL A 27 -21.41 -0.28 -4.01
CA VAL A 27 -21.96 -1.38 -3.22
C VAL A 27 -22.31 -2.56 -4.13
N GLN A 28 -22.98 -2.29 -5.25
CA GLN A 28 -23.29 -3.31 -6.25
C GLN A 28 -22.02 -3.88 -6.90
N ARG A 29 -21.00 -3.04 -7.11
CA ARG A 29 -19.71 -3.49 -7.67
C ARG A 29 -19.05 -4.53 -6.77
N VAL A 30 -19.04 -4.30 -5.46
CA VAL A 30 -18.50 -5.27 -4.48
C VAL A 30 -19.29 -6.58 -4.50
N GLN A 31 -20.62 -6.52 -4.59
CA GLN A 31 -21.47 -7.73 -4.67
C GLN A 31 -21.19 -8.54 -5.96
N LEU A 32 -21.07 -7.86 -7.10
CA LEU A 32 -20.76 -8.49 -8.39
C LEU A 32 -19.36 -9.11 -8.40
N LEU A 33 -18.37 -8.45 -7.80
CA LEU A 33 -17.03 -9.02 -7.63
C LEU A 33 -17.06 -10.26 -6.73
N GLY A 34 -17.83 -10.23 -5.64
CA GLY A 34 -18.04 -11.40 -4.78
C GLY A 34 -18.66 -12.58 -5.53
N ALA A 35 -19.68 -12.31 -6.35
CA ALA A 35 -20.29 -13.33 -7.21
C ALA A 35 -19.29 -13.92 -8.21
N ARG A 36 -18.43 -13.09 -8.82
CA ARG A 36 -17.40 -13.52 -9.78
C ARG A 36 -16.37 -14.45 -9.15
N VAL A 37 -15.90 -14.13 -7.95
CA VAL A 37 -14.98 -15.00 -7.20
C VAL A 37 -15.64 -16.35 -6.89
N HIS A 38 -16.93 -16.34 -6.51
CA HIS A 38 -17.67 -17.57 -6.21
C HIS A 38 -17.81 -18.49 -7.43
N VAL A 39 -18.10 -17.93 -8.61
CA VAL A 39 -18.18 -18.69 -9.87
C VAL A 39 -16.81 -19.27 -10.24
N LEU A 40 -15.75 -18.45 -10.17
CA LEU A 40 -14.39 -18.92 -10.44
C LEU A 40 -13.95 -20.03 -9.48
N ALA A 41 -14.36 -19.97 -8.21
CA ALA A 41 -14.05 -21.00 -7.22
C ALA A 41 -14.79 -22.32 -7.48
N LYS A 42 -16.04 -22.26 -7.99
CA LYS A 42 -16.81 -23.45 -8.38
C LYS A 42 -16.25 -24.14 -9.63
N ASP A 43 -15.74 -23.36 -10.58
CA ASP A 43 -15.27 -23.85 -11.87
C ASP A 43 -13.80 -24.32 -11.88
N VAL A 44 -13.05 -24.24 -10.77
CA VAL A 44 -11.73 -24.88 -10.68
C VAL A 44 -11.96 -26.39 -10.69
N PRO A 45 -11.69 -27.10 -11.79
CA PRO A 45 -11.74 -28.55 -11.76
C PRO A 45 -10.55 -28.93 -10.91
N VAL A 46 -10.82 -29.40 -9.69
CA VAL A 46 -9.82 -30.09 -8.87
C VAL A 46 -9.39 -31.28 -9.70
N ARG A 47 -8.31 -31.10 -10.47
CA ARG A 47 -7.63 -32.18 -11.16
C ARG A 47 -7.09 -33.04 -10.04
N HIS A 48 -7.89 -34.02 -9.63
CA HIS A 48 -7.41 -35.13 -8.85
C HIS A 48 -6.27 -35.74 -9.66
N ALA A 49 -5.05 -35.44 -9.24
CA ALA A 49 -3.84 -36.03 -9.78
C ALA A 49 -3.89 -37.51 -9.43
N THR A 50 -4.53 -38.29 -10.28
CA THR A 50 -4.43 -39.74 -10.26
C THR A 50 -2.98 -40.05 -10.62
N GLY A 51 -2.18 -40.31 -9.59
CA GLY A 51 -0.75 -40.52 -9.70
C GLY A 51 -0.41 -41.66 -10.64
N ALA A 52 0.42 -41.36 -11.64
CA ALA A 52 1.18 -42.35 -12.38
C ALA A 52 2.64 -42.29 -11.88
N PRO A 53 3.20 -43.36 -11.31
CA PRO A 53 4.62 -43.45 -11.04
C PRO A 53 5.35 -43.94 -12.30
N SER A 54 6.26 -43.15 -12.86
CA SER A 54 7.28 -43.71 -13.76
C SER A 54 8.52 -42.82 -13.87
N ALA A 55 9.54 -43.23 -13.10
CA ALA A 55 10.95 -43.38 -13.41
C ALA A 55 11.70 -42.35 -14.29
N SER A 56 12.75 -41.79 -13.67
CA SER A 56 14.17 -41.92 -14.08
C SER A 56 14.60 -41.45 -15.47
N ALA A 57 15.32 -40.32 -15.51
CA ALA A 57 16.77 -40.27 -15.80
C ALA A 57 17.24 -38.82 -16.05
N ALA A 58 18.29 -38.42 -15.31
CA ALA A 58 19.25 -37.36 -15.67
C ALA A 58 20.22 -37.91 -16.77
N PRO A 59 21.24 -37.18 -17.31
CA PRO A 59 21.84 -35.94 -16.80
C PRO A 59 22.39 -34.91 -17.84
N GLU A 60 22.86 -33.78 -17.27
CA GLU A 60 24.08 -33.02 -17.58
C GLU A 60 24.29 -32.15 -18.84
N SER A 61 24.91 -30.99 -18.55
CA SER A 61 25.83 -30.17 -19.35
C SER A 61 25.27 -29.25 -20.46
N ALA A 62 25.38 -27.93 -20.26
CA ALA A 62 26.55 -27.19 -20.75
C ALA A 62 26.44 -25.67 -20.48
N LEU A 63 27.60 -25.10 -20.16
CA LEU A 63 27.93 -23.68 -20.13
C LEU A 63 27.48 -22.92 -21.39
N ALA A 64 26.96 -21.70 -21.20
CA ALA A 64 27.10 -20.63 -22.20
C ALA A 64 27.11 -19.26 -21.50
N THR A 65 28.33 -18.73 -21.37
CA THR A 65 28.63 -17.35 -21.03
C THR A 65 28.33 -16.46 -22.23
N THR A 66 27.47 -15.44 -22.08
CA THR A 66 27.52 -14.26 -22.96
C THR A 66 27.12 -13.01 -22.17
N ALA A 67 28.10 -12.15 -21.91
CA ALA A 67 27.92 -10.76 -21.57
C ALA A 67 27.69 -9.93 -22.85
N LEU A 68 26.85 -8.88 -22.77
CA LEU A 68 26.88 -7.63 -23.56
C LEU A 68 25.66 -6.79 -23.10
N ASN A 69 25.86 -5.69 -22.37
CA ASN A 69 25.94 -4.30 -22.86
C ASN A 69 24.65 -3.73 -23.46
N ALA A 70 24.10 -2.69 -22.82
CA ALA A 70 23.70 -1.39 -23.41
C ALA A 70 22.77 -0.69 -22.40
N ASN A 71 23.25 0.34 -21.71
CA ASN A 71 23.09 1.74 -22.10
C ASN A 71 21.61 2.16 -22.15
N THR A 72 21.12 2.72 -21.04
CA THR A 72 19.83 3.41 -21.00
C THR A 72 20.09 4.85 -20.60
N ASP A 73 20.23 5.70 -21.62
CA ASP A 73 20.30 7.14 -21.49
C ASP A 73 19.09 7.66 -20.71
N ALA A 74 19.39 8.38 -19.63
CA ALA A 74 18.42 9.11 -18.84
C ALA A 74 17.93 10.32 -19.66
N VAL A 75 16.77 10.17 -20.29
CA VAL A 75 16.03 11.28 -20.91
C VAL A 75 15.46 12.15 -19.80
N CYS A 76 16.16 13.23 -19.47
CA CYS A 76 15.66 14.30 -18.62
C CYS A 76 14.63 15.13 -19.39
N ILE A 77 13.34 14.79 -19.27
CA ILE A 77 12.25 15.63 -19.77
C ILE A 77 12.00 16.74 -18.74
N THR A 78 12.69 17.87 -18.89
CA THR A 78 12.36 19.11 -18.17
C THR A 78 11.24 19.82 -18.93
N THR A 79 9.99 19.62 -18.51
CA THR A 79 8.84 20.38 -19.03
C THR A 79 8.75 21.72 -18.30
N GLN A 80 9.33 22.77 -18.89
CA GLN A 80 9.04 24.16 -18.52
C GLN A 80 7.67 24.55 -19.06
N VAL A 81 6.65 24.53 -18.20
CA VAL A 81 5.40 25.25 -18.45
C VAL A 81 5.59 26.71 -18.04
N ASN A 82 5.87 27.53 -19.06
CA ASN A 82 5.95 28.97 -18.98
C ASN A 82 4.52 29.53 -19.00
N ALA A 83 3.96 29.86 -17.83
CA ALA A 83 2.64 30.49 -17.72
C ALA A 83 2.81 32.00 -17.58
N SER A 84 2.89 32.69 -18.72
CA SER A 84 2.66 34.13 -18.80
C SER A 84 1.14 34.36 -18.79
N SER A 85 0.58 34.80 -17.66
CA SER A 85 -0.79 35.34 -17.64
C SER A 85 -0.76 36.83 -17.31
N THR A 86 -1.00 37.58 -18.37
CA THR A 86 -1.48 38.96 -18.50
C THR A 86 -2.35 39.42 -17.34
N GLY A 87 -2.03 40.60 -16.81
CA GLY A 87 -2.80 41.28 -15.78
C GLY A 87 -4.19 41.70 -16.29
N ALA A 88 -5.22 41.26 -15.59
CA ALA A 88 -6.54 41.86 -15.60
C ALA A 88 -6.70 42.62 -14.28
N ALA A 89 -7.03 43.91 -14.38
CA ALA A 89 -7.29 44.78 -13.24
C ALA A 89 -8.53 44.27 -12.48
N GLU A 90 -8.28 43.75 -11.27
CA GLU A 90 -9.27 43.19 -10.36
C GLU A 90 -10.00 44.31 -9.61
N ALA A 91 -11.33 44.34 -9.74
CA ALA A 91 -12.19 45.26 -9.01
C ALA A 91 -12.21 44.91 -7.51
N PRO A 92 -12.36 45.89 -6.60
CA PRO A 92 -12.30 45.66 -5.16
C PRO A 92 -13.47 44.77 -4.71
N LEU A 93 -13.15 43.53 -4.35
CA LEU A 93 -14.07 42.54 -3.80
C LEU A 93 -14.59 42.96 -2.41
N PRO A 94 -15.83 42.58 -2.06
CA PRO A 94 -16.45 42.92 -0.77
C PRO A 94 -15.70 42.25 0.38
N ALA A 95 -15.61 42.97 1.51
CA ALA A 95 -14.91 42.57 2.72
C ALA A 95 -15.30 41.16 3.17
N HIS A 96 -14.42 40.18 2.91
CA HIS A 96 -14.56 38.82 3.39
C HIS A 96 -14.49 38.81 4.92
N THR A 97 -15.62 38.56 5.57
CA THR A 97 -15.67 38.25 7.01
C THR A 97 -14.87 36.95 7.22
N PRO A 98 -13.80 36.94 8.04
CA PRO A 98 -13.00 35.75 8.23
C PRO A 98 -13.87 34.65 8.85
N ALA A 99 -14.05 33.56 8.12
CA ALA A 99 -14.83 32.41 8.56
C ALA A 99 -14.30 31.91 9.93
N PRO A 100 -15.19 31.45 10.82
CA PRO A 100 -14.80 30.95 12.14
C PRO A 100 -13.76 29.83 11.97
N ARG A 101 -12.57 30.03 12.56
CA ARG A 101 -11.50 29.03 12.56
C ARG A 101 -12.02 27.80 13.30
N HIS A 102 -12.35 26.75 12.56
CA HIS A 102 -12.73 25.47 13.16
C HIS A 102 -11.61 25.03 14.11
N ALA A 103 -11.99 24.73 15.35
CA ALA A 103 -11.05 24.16 16.31
C ALA A 103 -10.41 22.91 15.70
N PRO A 104 -9.08 22.73 15.84
CA PRO A 104 -8.39 21.57 15.32
C PRO A 104 -9.03 20.31 15.92
N ARG A 105 -9.66 19.49 15.06
CA ARG A 105 -10.19 18.19 15.51
C ARG A 105 -9.01 17.28 15.79
N ILE A 106 -9.00 16.67 16.97
CA ILE A 106 -8.08 15.58 17.29
C ILE A 106 -8.35 14.47 16.26
N PRO A 107 -7.35 14.05 15.47
CA PRO A 107 -7.55 12.96 14.53
C PRO A 107 -7.77 11.65 15.28
N SER A 108 -8.69 10.84 14.76
CA SER A 108 -8.91 9.46 15.22
C SER A 108 -7.60 8.67 15.20
N ASP A 109 -7.46 7.72 16.14
CA ASP A 109 -6.29 6.84 16.23
C ASP A 109 -6.04 6.10 14.89
N PRO A 110 -4.93 6.38 14.18
CA PRO A 110 -4.61 5.75 12.91
C PRO A 110 -3.87 4.42 13.08
N THR A 111 -3.41 4.07 14.28
CA THR A 111 -2.56 2.91 14.53
C THR A 111 -3.15 1.56 14.09
N PRO A 112 -4.47 1.29 14.22
CA PRO A 112 -5.03 0.01 13.77
C PRO A 112 -4.93 -0.18 12.26
N ILE A 113 -5.12 0.91 11.50
CA ILE A 113 -5.04 0.89 10.03
C ILE A 113 -3.59 0.65 9.60
N LEU A 114 -2.64 1.35 10.22
CA LEU A 114 -1.22 1.18 9.93
C LEU A 114 -0.73 -0.24 10.27
N ALA A 115 -1.18 -0.80 11.40
CA ALA A 115 -0.86 -2.17 11.78
C ALA A 115 -1.43 -3.20 10.80
N ALA A 116 -2.67 -3.01 10.33
CA ALA A 116 -3.27 -3.88 9.33
C ALA A 116 -2.52 -3.84 7.99
N ARG A 117 -2.07 -2.66 7.55
CA ARG A 117 -1.25 -2.51 6.33
C ARG A 117 0.11 -3.18 6.46
N LEU A 118 0.75 -3.13 7.63
CA LEU A 118 1.98 -3.90 7.88
C LEU A 118 1.75 -5.41 7.86
N ALA A 119 0.66 -5.89 8.46
CA ALA A 119 0.30 -7.29 8.38
C ALA A 119 0.04 -7.75 6.93
N LEU A 120 -0.52 -6.87 6.10
CA LEU A 120 -0.67 -7.13 4.66
C LEU A 120 0.69 -7.19 3.95
N ALA A 121 1.62 -6.28 4.26
CA ALA A 121 2.98 -6.32 3.72
C ALA A 121 3.70 -7.62 4.09
N ASP A 122 3.59 -8.05 5.36
CA ASP A 122 4.13 -9.34 5.82
C ASP A 122 3.50 -10.52 5.06
N ALA A 123 2.17 -10.48 4.83
CA ALA A 123 1.47 -11.51 4.08
C ALA A 123 1.95 -11.63 2.63
N HIS A 124 2.28 -10.52 1.96
CA HIS A 124 2.86 -10.52 0.61
C HIS A 124 4.23 -11.20 0.56
N LEU A 125 5.03 -11.08 1.62
CA LEU A 125 6.33 -11.74 1.74
C LEU A 125 6.23 -13.24 2.04
N LEU A 126 5.15 -13.69 2.67
CA LEU A 126 4.90 -15.09 3.03
C LEU A 126 4.27 -15.92 1.90
N LEU A 127 3.97 -15.33 0.76
CA LEU A 127 3.46 -16.06 -0.41
C LEU A 127 4.51 -17.05 -0.95
N PRO A 128 4.09 -18.17 -1.60
CA PRO A 128 5.03 -19.11 -2.21
C PRO A 128 5.98 -18.47 -3.22
N ILE A 129 5.48 -17.43 -3.91
CA ILE A 129 6.28 -16.50 -4.71
C ILE A 129 6.06 -15.13 -4.07
N PRO A 130 7.04 -14.59 -3.33
CA PRO A 130 6.90 -13.32 -2.63
C PRO A 130 6.59 -12.16 -3.59
N ASP A 131 5.56 -11.38 -3.28
CA ASP A 131 5.24 -10.16 -4.03
C ASP A 131 5.95 -8.97 -3.41
N GLN A 132 7.22 -8.81 -3.80
CA GLN A 132 8.10 -7.77 -3.26
C GLN A 132 7.60 -6.35 -3.53
N HIS A 133 6.95 -6.12 -4.67
CA HIS A 133 6.48 -4.78 -5.04
C HIS A 133 5.25 -4.36 -4.24
N ALA A 134 4.29 -5.28 -4.01
CA ALA A 134 3.16 -5.00 -3.14
C ALA A 134 3.60 -4.79 -1.69
N ALA A 135 4.53 -5.62 -1.19
CA ALA A 135 5.12 -5.44 0.13
C ALA A 135 5.85 -4.10 0.28
N GLU A 136 6.65 -3.69 -0.72
CA GLU A 136 7.33 -2.38 -0.73
C GLU A 136 6.31 -1.23 -0.64
N ALA A 137 5.26 -1.28 -1.45
CA ALA A 137 4.25 -0.23 -1.54
C ALA A 137 3.51 -0.02 -0.20
N GLU A 138 3.10 -1.11 0.45
CA GLU A 138 2.43 -1.03 1.75
C GLU A 138 3.38 -0.52 2.85
N ALA A 139 4.60 -1.06 2.92
CA ALA A 139 5.58 -0.67 3.92
C ALA A 139 6.02 0.81 3.77
N LEU A 140 6.24 1.29 2.54
CA LEU A 140 6.52 2.71 2.28
C LEU A 140 5.33 3.61 2.64
N GLY A 141 4.10 3.16 2.38
CA GLY A 141 2.89 3.86 2.78
C GLY A 141 2.83 4.08 4.29
N VAL A 142 3.08 3.02 5.06
CA VAL A 142 3.10 3.07 6.53
C VAL A 142 4.24 3.95 7.04
N GLU A 143 5.46 3.83 6.50
CA GLU A 143 6.61 4.64 6.92
C GLU A 143 6.35 6.15 6.71
N GLY A 144 5.80 6.50 5.53
CA GLY A 144 5.44 7.86 5.18
C GLY A 144 4.33 8.45 6.07
N GLU A 145 3.32 7.66 6.40
CA GLU A 145 2.24 8.06 7.32
C GLU A 145 2.75 8.23 8.75
N CYS A 146 3.55 7.28 9.27
CA CYS A 146 4.20 7.41 10.58
C CYS A 146 5.03 8.70 10.67
N LYS A 147 5.85 9.02 9.65
CA LYS A 147 6.60 10.30 9.60
C LYS A 147 5.69 11.53 9.67
N LYS A 148 4.58 11.54 8.92
CA LYS A 148 3.63 12.65 8.91
C LYS A 148 2.97 12.81 10.27
N LEU A 149 2.51 11.71 10.85
CA LEU A 149 1.86 11.67 12.16
C LEU A 149 2.81 12.06 13.29
N SER A 150 4.05 11.59 13.30
CA SER A 150 5.05 12.01 14.29
C SER A 150 5.36 13.51 14.19
N LYS A 151 5.40 14.08 12.98
CA LYS A 151 5.56 15.54 12.79
C LYS A 151 4.32 16.31 13.27
N ALA A 152 3.12 15.80 13.02
CA ALA A 152 1.87 16.40 13.49
C ALA A 152 1.76 16.35 15.02
N ALA A 153 2.07 15.19 15.61
CA ALA A 153 2.08 14.98 17.05
C ALA A 153 3.02 15.95 17.76
N LYS A 154 4.24 16.17 17.24
CA LYS A 154 5.18 17.18 17.79
C LYS A 154 4.60 18.59 17.80
N ARG A 155 3.77 18.95 16.82
CA ARG A 155 3.08 20.25 16.78
C ARG A 155 2.00 20.33 17.83
N TRP A 156 1.26 19.24 18.07
CA TRP A 156 0.22 19.20 19.10
C TRP A 156 0.78 19.19 20.51
N THR A 157 1.83 18.42 20.78
CA THR A 157 2.48 18.38 22.10
C THR A 157 3.04 19.75 22.50
N GLY A 158 3.43 20.59 21.54
CA GLY A 158 3.83 21.97 21.80
C GLY A 158 2.67 22.93 22.11
N ILE A 159 1.44 22.56 21.76
CA ILE A 159 0.22 23.36 21.97
C ILE A 159 -0.55 22.89 23.21
N GLU A 160 -0.57 21.59 23.49
CA GLU A 160 -1.38 20.96 24.54
C GLU A 160 -0.72 20.84 25.92
N ALA A 161 0.51 21.36 26.11
CA ALA A 161 1.07 21.54 27.47
C ALA A 161 0.18 22.42 28.39
N ALA A 162 -0.92 22.97 27.88
CA ALA A 162 -1.86 23.82 28.59
C ALA A 162 -3.27 23.22 28.81
N ALA A 163 -3.61 22.00 28.34
CA ALA A 163 -4.98 21.49 28.43
C ALA A 163 -5.09 19.98 28.74
N ASP A 164 -5.96 19.62 29.70
CA ASP A 164 -6.16 18.28 30.29
C ASP A 164 -6.71 17.17 29.35
N GLY A 165 -6.78 17.41 28.03
CA GLY A 165 -7.29 16.45 27.03
C GLY A 165 -6.28 15.41 26.51
N SER A 166 -5.07 15.37 27.09
CA SER A 166 -3.86 14.81 26.47
C SER A 166 -3.68 13.27 26.54
N ALA A 167 -4.44 12.55 27.38
CA ALA A 167 -4.12 11.15 27.70
C ALA A 167 -4.35 10.16 26.54
N GLU A 168 -5.37 10.36 25.71
CA GLU A 168 -5.68 9.44 24.60
C GLU A 168 -4.79 9.71 23.38
N ALA A 169 -4.51 10.99 23.09
CA ALA A 169 -3.61 11.36 22.01
C ALA A 169 -2.16 10.89 22.25
N THR A 170 -1.72 10.87 23.51
CA THR A 170 -0.39 10.37 23.88
C THR A 170 -0.27 8.84 23.72
N ALA A 171 -1.37 8.09 23.90
CA ALA A 171 -1.36 6.64 23.88
C ALA A 171 -1.09 6.03 22.49
N TRP A 172 -1.62 6.61 21.42
CA TRP A 172 -1.33 6.12 20.06
C TRP A 172 -0.05 6.71 19.47
N VAL A 173 0.32 7.93 19.87
CA VAL A 173 1.58 8.57 19.44
C VAL A 173 2.79 7.77 19.91
N SER A 174 2.72 7.16 21.10
CA SER A 174 3.79 6.30 21.62
C SER A 174 3.99 5.00 20.82
N GLN A 175 2.99 4.57 20.04
CA GLN A 175 3.05 3.37 19.21
C GLN A 175 3.68 3.62 17.83
N LEU A 176 3.71 4.87 17.36
CA LEU A 176 4.24 5.23 16.04
C LEU A 176 5.71 4.83 15.81
N PRO A 177 6.64 4.99 16.78
CA PRO A 177 8.02 4.55 16.60
C PRO A 177 8.12 3.04 16.33
N ALA A 178 7.39 2.22 17.10
CA ALA A 178 7.39 0.77 16.94
C ALA A 178 6.83 0.33 15.58
N LEU A 179 5.71 0.93 15.14
CA LEU A 179 5.15 0.68 13.81
C LEU A 179 6.13 1.09 12.70
N ARG A 180 6.80 2.23 12.85
CA ARG A 180 7.78 2.72 11.88
C ARG A 180 9.01 1.81 11.79
N VAL A 181 9.55 1.35 12.92
CA VAL A 181 10.65 0.38 12.96
C VAL A 181 10.23 -0.91 12.25
N ARG A 182 9.05 -1.44 12.55
CA ARG A 182 8.53 -2.64 11.87
C ARG A 182 8.42 -2.44 10.36
N ALA A 183 7.90 -1.31 9.90
CA ALA A 183 7.85 -0.97 8.48
C ALA A 183 9.24 -0.97 7.81
N LEU A 184 10.25 -0.42 8.50
CA LEU A 184 11.63 -0.41 8.01
C LEU A 184 12.22 -1.83 7.93
N ARG A 185 11.95 -2.69 8.92
CA ARG A 185 12.38 -4.10 8.88
C ARG A 185 11.74 -4.87 7.71
N VAL A 186 10.47 -4.60 7.40
CA VAL A 186 9.83 -5.15 6.19
C VAL A 186 10.54 -4.66 4.93
N LEU A 187 10.88 -3.37 4.85
CA LEU A 187 11.63 -2.82 3.71
C LEU A 187 13.03 -3.44 3.56
N VAL A 188 13.71 -3.76 4.67
CA VAL A 188 14.99 -4.51 4.61
C VAL A 188 14.78 -5.85 3.93
N ALA A 189 13.80 -6.64 4.38
CA ALA A 189 13.50 -7.95 3.80
C ALA A 189 13.11 -7.86 2.31
N VAL A 190 12.35 -6.82 1.95
CA VAL A 190 11.97 -6.55 0.54
C VAL A 190 13.19 -6.27 -0.33
N GLU A 191 14.07 -5.37 0.10
CA GLU A 191 15.25 -4.99 -0.68
C GLU A 191 16.27 -6.12 -0.79
N GLU A 192 16.42 -6.94 0.25
CA GLU A 192 17.20 -8.17 0.20
C GLU A 192 16.61 -9.15 -0.83
N GLY A 193 15.29 -9.36 -0.80
CA GLY A 193 14.59 -10.20 -1.78
C GLY A 193 14.66 -9.70 -3.22
N LEU A 194 14.83 -8.39 -3.42
CA LEU A 194 15.04 -7.75 -4.73
C LEU A 194 16.52 -7.70 -5.15
N GLY A 195 17.46 -8.18 -4.34
CA GLY A 195 18.89 -8.13 -4.63
C GLY A 195 19.49 -6.72 -4.57
N ARG A 196 18.98 -5.85 -3.69
CA ARG A 196 19.40 -4.46 -3.51
C ARG A 196 20.02 -4.22 -2.12
N PRO A 197 21.13 -4.88 -1.77
CA PRO A 197 21.66 -4.89 -0.40
C PRO A 197 22.05 -3.51 0.12
N ALA A 198 22.57 -2.61 -0.74
CA ALA A 198 22.92 -1.26 -0.33
C ALA A 198 21.70 -0.42 0.12
N ARG A 199 20.49 -0.72 -0.39
CA ARG A 199 19.25 -0.06 0.05
C ARG A 199 18.72 -0.71 1.32
N ALA A 200 18.82 -2.05 1.42
CA ALA A 200 18.51 -2.79 2.64
C ALA A 200 19.34 -2.29 3.83
N GLU A 201 20.65 -2.14 3.67
CA GLU A 201 21.56 -1.63 4.71
C GLU A 201 21.14 -0.25 5.22
N ARG A 202 20.78 0.67 4.31
CA ARG A 202 20.30 2.01 4.68
C ARG A 202 19.02 1.96 5.52
N TRP A 203 18.07 1.11 5.15
CA TRP A 203 16.84 0.94 5.93
C TRP A 203 17.11 0.28 7.27
N GLY A 204 18.02 -0.69 7.32
CA GLY A 204 18.48 -1.34 8.55
C GLY A 204 19.10 -0.35 9.53
N SER A 205 20.06 0.45 9.08
CA SER A 205 20.68 1.49 9.92
C SER A 205 19.65 2.48 10.46
N LEU A 206 18.65 2.87 9.64
CA LEU A 206 17.58 3.77 10.09
C LEU A 206 16.66 3.12 11.13
N ALA A 207 16.40 1.81 11.02
CA ALA A 207 15.62 1.07 12.01
C ALA A 207 16.38 0.99 13.34
N ASP A 208 17.67 0.66 13.30
CA ASP A 208 18.53 0.56 14.48
C ASP A 208 18.65 1.93 15.19
N GLU A 209 18.78 3.04 14.43
CA GLU A 209 18.82 4.40 14.97
C GLU A 209 17.51 4.79 15.69
N LEU A 210 16.37 4.22 15.27
CA LEU A 210 15.07 4.49 15.89
C LEU A 210 14.81 3.62 17.12
N GLU A 211 15.35 2.40 17.18
CA GLU A 211 15.24 1.52 18.35
C GLU A 211 16.15 1.99 19.50
N GLY A 212 17.26 2.66 19.21
CA GLY A 212 18.20 3.19 20.21
C GLY A 212 17.79 4.52 20.87
N LYS A 213 16.64 5.11 20.50
CA LYS A 213 16.13 6.39 21.02
C LYS A 213 15.00 6.20 22.01
#